data_AF-A0A5A5T7G4-F1
#
_entry.id   AF-A0A5A5T7G4-F1
#
_cell.length_a   1.000
_cell.length_b   1.000
_cell.length_c   1.000
_cell.angle_alpha   90.00
_cell.angle_beta   90.00
_cell.angle_gamma   90.00
#
_symmetry.space_group_name_H-M   'P 1'
#
loop_
_entity.id
_entity.type
_entity.pdbx_description
1 polymer ?
#
loop_
_entity_poly.entity_id
_entity_poly.type
_entity_poly.pdbx_seq_one_letter_code
_entity_poly.pdbx_strand_id
1 'polypeptide(L)'
;MKQYPDPQEHFNNYLERAVKTYADGLQKANLEPSPILDRAMSRRISKGAREDYEEQSARVLLHNLNEIEKKYKPIEDQVRRSNARARTIICPFAILFFICASWYAFGHKDSTGVIMGTICVIFALIFFAIWVTWALIDRPVEIKQSR
;
A
#
# COMPACT_ATOMS: atom_id res chain seq x y z
N MET A 1 -16.25 0.34 -6.35
CA MET A 1 -15.22 1.38 -6.57
C MET A 1 -15.91 2.63 -7.05
N LYS A 2 -15.51 3.81 -6.57
CA LYS A 2 -16.11 5.07 -7.03
C LYS A 2 -15.55 5.42 -8.40
N GLN A 3 -16.43 5.79 -9.32
CA GLN A 3 -16.05 6.30 -10.63
C GLN A 3 -15.66 7.77 -10.50
N TYR A 4 -14.71 8.18 -11.33
CA TYR A 4 -14.33 9.58 -11.45
C TYR A 4 -15.50 10.37 -12.01
N PRO A 5 -15.80 11.58 -11.48
CA PRO A 5 -16.69 12.50 -12.18
C PRO A 5 -16.02 12.88 -13.51
N ASP A 6 -16.80 12.89 -14.60
CA ASP A 6 -16.30 13.34 -15.89
C ASP A 6 -15.81 14.79 -15.78
N PRO A 7 -14.59 15.13 -16.26
CA PRO A 7 -14.04 16.48 -16.11
C PRO A 7 -14.94 17.56 -16.72
N GLN A 8 -15.59 17.24 -17.83
CA GLN A 8 -16.45 18.17 -18.54
C GLN A 8 -17.77 18.38 -17.78
N GLU A 9 -18.37 17.30 -17.30
CA GLU A 9 -19.57 17.36 -16.46
C GLU A 9 -19.33 18.13 -15.16
N HIS A 10 -18.20 17.87 -14.49
CA HIS A 10 -17.82 18.57 -13.27
C HIS A 10 -17.61 20.07 -13.50
N PHE A 11 -16.91 20.43 -14.58
CA PHE A 11 -16.71 21.82 -14.97
C PHE A 11 -18.04 22.53 -15.26
N ASN A 12 -18.94 21.89 -16.01
CA ASN A 12 -20.26 22.45 -16.32
C ASN A 12 -21.07 22.71 -15.05
N ASN A 13 -21.11 21.73 -14.13
CA ASN A 13 -21.81 21.85 -12.85
C ASN A 13 -21.21 22.93 -11.94
N TYR A 14 -19.89 23.15 -12.01
CA TYR A 14 -19.22 24.22 -11.28
C TYR A 14 -19.54 25.58 -11.89
N LEU A 15 -19.49 25.67 -13.22
CA LEU A 15 -19.75 26.90 -13.96
C LEU A 15 -21.18 27.39 -13.76
N GLU A 16 -22.18 26.51 -13.80
CA GLU A 16 -23.59 26.85 -13.55
C GLU A 16 -23.78 27.49 -12.16
N ARG A 17 -23.18 26.87 -11.12
CA ARG A 17 -23.22 27.39 -9.75
C ARG A 17 -22.51 28.74 -9.63
N ALA A 18 -21.36 28.88 -10.29
CA ALA A 18 -20.56 30.09 -10.21
C ALA A 18 -21.19 31.27 -10.95
N VAL A 19 -21.83 31.03 -12.10
CA VAL A 19 -22.58 32.06 -12.85
C VAL A 19 -23.78 32.54 -12.04
N LYS A 20 -24.53 31.63 -11.42
CA LYS A 20 -25.63 32.02 -10.53
C LYS A 20 -25.15 32.88 -9.36
N THR A 21 -24.06 32.46 -8.71
CA THR A 21 -23.46 33.21 -7.60
C THR A 21 -22.96 34.59 -8.03
N TYR A 22 -22.42 34.71 -9.24
CA TYR A 22 -21.98 35.97 -9.82
C TYR A 22 -23.14 36.93 -10.07
N ALA A 23 -24.21 36.45 -10.71
CA ALA A 23 -25.41 37.24 -10.97
C ALA A 23 -26.06 37.73 -9.66
N ASP A 24 -26.20 36.85 -8.67
CA ASP A 24 -26.72 37.20 -7.35
C ASP A 24 -25.82 38.26 -6.65
N GLY A 25 -24.51 38.15 -6.82
CA GLY A 25 -23.53 39.09 -6.26
C GLY A 25 -23.62 40.48 -6.89
N LEU A 26 -23.75 40.54 -8.22
CA LEU A 26 -23.96 41.80 -8.95
C LEU A 26 -25.26 42.48 -8.52
N GLN A 27 -26.35 41.73 -8.45
CA GLN A 27 -27.66 42.26 -8.06
C GLN A 27 -27.64 42.80 -6.62
N LYS A 28 -27.02 42.08 -5.67
CA LYS A 28 -26.87 42.52 -4.28
C LYS A 28 -25.99 43.75 -4.13
N ALA A 29 -24.95 43.85 -4.95
CA ALA A 29 -24.05 45.00 -4.95
C ALA A 29 -24.59 46.19 -5.75
N ASN A 30 -25.71 46.02 -6.45
CA ASN A 30 -26.29 46.98 -7.40
C ASN A 30 -25.25 47.46 -8.44
N LEU A 31 -24.41 46.53 -8.91
CA LEU A 31 -23.37 46.77 -9.89
C LEU A 31 -23.79 46.26 -11.27
N GLU A 32 -23.45 47.01 -12.31
CA GLU A 32 -23.62 46.56 -13.68
C GLU A 32 -22.48 45.61 -14.10
N PRO A 33 -22.75 44.63 -14.97
CA PRO A 33 -21.72 43.77 -15.53
C PRO A 33 -20.70 44.60 -16.30
N SER A 34 -19.41 44.40 -16.01
CA SER A 34 -18.31 45.03 -16.73
C SER A 34 -17.46 43.97 -17.42
N PRO A 35 -16.97 44.20 -18.66
CA PRO A 35 -16.09 43.27 -19.35
C PRO A 35 -14.82 42.91 -18.56
N ILE A 36 -14.34 43.82 -17.71
CA ILE A 36 -13.18 43.59 -16.84
C ILE A 36 -13.55 42.62 -15.72
N LEU A 37 -14.72 42.84 -15.11
CA LEU A 37 -15.24 42.01 -14.02
C LEU A 37 -15.59 40.60 -14.52
N ASP A 38 -16.18 40.48 -15.71
CA ASP A 38 -16.50 39.21 -16.34
C ASP A 38 -15.24 38.40 -16.66
N ARG A 39 -14.18 39.05 -17.18
CA ARG A 39 -12.88 38.40 -17.41
C ARG A 39 -12.22 37.96 -16.10
N ALA A 40 -12.27 38.79 -15.06
CA ALA A 40 -11.72 38.44 -13.76
C ALA A 40 -12.48 37.26 -13.13
N MET A 41 -13.81 37.26 -13.25
CA MET A 41 -14.66 36.19 -12.75
C MET A 41 -14.43 34.89 -13.53
N SER A 42 -14.39 34.93 -14.86
CA SER A 42 -14.10 33.75 -15.69
C SER A 42 -12.79 33.08 -15.31
N ARG A 43 -11.72 33.86 -15.08
CA ARG A 43 -10.43 33.34 -14.59
C ARG A 43 -10.53 32.71 -13.20
N ARG A 44 -11.31 33.31 -12.31
CA ARG A 44 -11.52 32.78 -10.96
C ARG A 44 -12.32 31.48 -10.99
N ILE A 45 -13.36 31.40 -11.81
CA ILE A 45 -14.21 30.21 -11.98
C ILE A 45 -13.39 29.06 -12.56
N SER A 46 -12.60 29.29 -13.61
CA SER A 46 -11.81 28.23 -14.21
C SER A 46 -10.73 27.70 -13.27
N LYS A 47 -10.08 28.58 -12.50
CA LYS A 47 -9.13 28.19 -11.46
C LYS A 47 -9.81 27.40 -10.35
N GLY A 48 -10.94 27.88 -9.82
CA GLY A 48 -11.68 27.22 -8.74
C GLY A 48 -12.26 25.86 -9.15
N ALA A 49 -12.76 25.74 -10.37
CA ALA A 49 -13.26 24.47 -10.91
C ALA A 49 -12.15 23.43 -11.03
N ARG A 50 -10.95 23.85 -11.45
CA ARG A 50 -9.78 22.98 -11.53
C ARG A 50 -9.33 22.51 -10.15
N GLU A 51 -9.23 23.43 -9.19
CA GLU A 51 -8.83 23.11 -7.82
C GLU A 51 -9.83 22.16 -7.14
N ASP A 52 -11.14 22.40 -7.29
CA ASP A 52 -12.19 21.51 -6.75
C ASP A 52 -12.14 20.11 -7.41
N TYR A 53 -11.95 20.06 -8.73
CA TYR A 53 -11.78 18.79 -9.45
C TYR A 53 -10.55 18.01 -8.97
N GLU A 54 -9.40 18.68 -8.83
CA GLU A 54 -8.16 18.07 -8.34
C GLU A 54 -8.34 17.52 -6.90
N GLU A 55 -9.05 18.26 -6.03
CA GLU A 55 -9.33 17.80 -4.66
C GLU A 55 -10.30 16.62 -4.62
N GLN A 56 -11.38 16.65 -5.41
CA GLN A 56 -12.37 15.57 -5.46
C GLN A 56 -11.78 14.30 -6.09
N SER A 57 -11.00 14.45 -7.16
CA SER A 57 -10.31 13.33 -7.80
C SER A 57 -9.29 12.68 -6.84
N ALA A 58 -8.51 13.47 -6.10
CA ALA A 58 -7.61 12.94 -5.08
C ALA A 58 -8.36 12.16 -3.98
N ARG A 59 -9.51 12.67 -3.52
CA ARG A 59 -10.36 11.98 -2.53
C ARG A 59 -10.91 10.66 -3.06
N VAL A 60 -11.37 10.61 -4.31
CA VAL A 60 -11.84 9.38 -4.96
C VAL A 60 -10.69 8.38 -5.13
N LEU A 61 -9.51 8.85 -5.53
CA LEU A 61 -8.32 8.01 -5.66
C LEU A 61 -7.92 7.39 -4.31
N LEU A 62 -7.81 8.20 -3.25
CA LEU A 62 -7.50 7.72 -1.91
C LEU A 62 -8.54 6.73 -1.39
N HIS A 63 -9.83 6.99 -1.64
CA HIS A 63 -10.88 6.05 -1.29
C HIS A 63 -10.72 4.72 -2.03
N ASN A 64 -10.48 4.75 -3.35
CA ASN A 64 -10.28 3.54 -4.14
C ASN A 64 -9.01 2.78 -3.72
N LEU A 65 -7.92 3.47 -3.41
CA LEU A 65 -6.70 2.87 -2.86
C LEU A 65 -6.98 2.19 -1.52
N ASN A 66 -7.71 2.84 -0.61
CA ASN A 66 -8.09 2.24 0.67
C ASN A 66 -8.99 1.01 0.50
N GLU A 67 -9.92 1.02 -0.46
CA GLU A 67 -10.77 -0.13 -0.75
C GLU A 67 -9.98 -1.29 -1.36
N ILE A 68 -9.00 -0.99 -2.22
CA ILE A 68 -8.02 -1.97 -2.71
C ILE A 68 -7.23 -2.54 -1.54
N GLU A 69 -6.63 -1.70 -0.70
CA GLU A 69 -5.85 -2.15 0.46
C GLU A 69 -6.69 -3.03 1.38
N LYS A 70 -7.92 -2.63 1.73
CA LYS A 70 -8.84 -3.44 2.54
C LYS A 70 -9.15 -4.79 1.91
N LYS A 71 -9.22 -4.87 0.58
CA LYS A 71 -9.49 -6.13 -0.13
C LYS A 71 -8.28 -7.05 -0.13
N TYR A 72 -7.07 -6.51 -0.28
CA TYR A 72 -5.84 -7.31 -0.38
C TYR A 72 -5.19 -7.62 0.97
N LYS A 73 -5.34 -6.77 1.97
CA LYS A 73 -4.83 -6.98 3.33
C LYS A 73 -5.23 -8.32 3.96
N PRO A 74 -6.51 -8.79 3.90
CA PRO A 74 -6.86 -10.10 4.44
C PRO A 74 -6.24 -11.26 3.65
N ILE A 75 -6.04 -11.09 2.33
CA ILE A 75 -5.36 -12.09 1.48
C ILE A 75 -3.88 -12.15 1.86
N GLU A 76 -3.23 -11.00 2.01
CA GLU A 76 -1.84 -10.90 2.47
C GLU A 76 -1.67 -11.51 3.86
N ASP A 77 -2.57 -11.22 4.81
CA ASP A 77 -2.57 -11.83 6.13
C ASP A 77 -2.77 -13.35 6.07
N GLN A 78 -3.65 -13.83 5.18
CA GLN A 78 -3.89 -15.26 5.00
C GLN A 78 -2.66 -15.96 4.41
N VAL A 79 -2.01 -15.37 3.40
CA VAL A 79 -0.78 -15.88 2.78
C VAL A 79 0.38 -15.85 3.78
N ARG A 80 0.49 -14.78 4.57
CA ARG A 80 1.51 -14.69 5.63
C ARG A 80 1.30 -15.78 6.67
N ARG A 81 0.06 -16.00 7.14
CA ARG A 81 -0.25 -17.07 8.11
C ARG A 81 -0.04 -18.47 7.55
N SER A 82 -0.41 -18.73 6.29
CA SER A 82 -0.20 -20.04 5.67
C SER A 82 1.28 -20.33 5.48
N ASN A 83 2.05 -19.35 5.01
CA ASN A 83 3.50 -19.45 4.87
C ASN A 83 4.20 -19.59 6.22
N ALA A 84 3.79 -18.82 7.24
CA ALA A 84 4.32 -18.93 8.59
C ALA A 84 4.10 -20.35 9.16
N ARG A 85 2.89 -20.92 9.01
CA ARG A 85 2.59 -22.30 9.43
C ARG A 85 3.46 -23.32 8.71
N ALA A 86 3.52 -23.26 7.37
CA ALA A 86 4.34 -24.18 6.59
C ALA A 86 5.82 -24.11 7.00
N ARG A 87 6.35 -22.91 7.24
CA ARG A 87 7.75 -22.69 7.64
C ARG A 87 8.04 -23.17 9.06
N THR A 88 7.15 -22.93 10.02
CA THR A 88 7.30 -23.45 11.41
C THR A 88 7.34 -24.96 11.47
N ILE A 89 6.75 -25.65 10.48
CA ILE A 89 6.82 -27.10 10.35
C ILE A 89 8.08 -27.49 9.59
N ILE A 90 8.31 -26.95 8.39
CA ILE A 90 9.38 -27.42 7.47
C ILE A 90 10.80 -27.05 7.95
N CYS A 91 11.02 -25.82 8.43
CA CYS A 91 12.35 -25.34 8.81
C CYS A 91 13.02 -26.18 9.93
N PRO A 92 12.36 -26.51 11.06
CA PRO A 92 12.99 -27.35 12.09
C PRO A 92 13.29 -28.76 11.59
N PHE A 93 12.44 -29.37 10.76
CA PHE A 93 12.73 -30.68 10.17
C PHE A 93 13.91 -30.63 9.19
N ALA A 94 14.00 -29.58 8.38
CA ALA A 94 15.15 -29.38 7.48
C ALA A 94 16.46 -29.20 8.27
N ILE A 95 16.45 -28.38 9.33
CA ILE A 95 17.61 -28.19 10.21
C ILE A 95 18.04 -29.51 10.83
N LEU A 96 17.11 -30.26 11.42
CA LEU A 96 17.39 -31.58 12.02
C LEU A 96 17.97 -32.56 10.99
N PHE A 97 17.39 -32.60 9.78
CA PHE A 97 17.89 -33.45 8.71
C PHE A 97 19.34 -33.14 8.35
N PHE A 98 19.68 -31.86 8.15
CA PHE A 98 21.04 -31.45 7.81
C PHE A 98 22.03 -31.64 8.96
N ILE A 99 21.60 -31.50 10.22
CA ILE A 99 22.43 -31.82 11.39
C ILE A 99 22.73 -33.33 11.44
N CYS A 100 21.71 -34.18 11.31
CA CYS A 100 21.90 -35.64 11.28
C CYS A 100 22.77 -36.09 10.10
N ALA A 101 22.57 -35.51 8.92
CA ALA A 101 23.39 -35.77 7.74
C ALA A 101 24.84 -35.34 7.96
N SER A 102 25.08 -34.20 8.61
CA SER A 102 26.43 -33.74 8.94
C SER A 102 27.13 -34.67 9.93
N TRP A 103 26.42 -35.13 10.97
CA TRP A 103 26.95 -36.09 11.95
C TRP A 103 27.35 -37.41 11.30
N TYR A 104 26.50 -37.93 10.41
CA TYR A 104 26.79 -39.14 9.65
C TYR A 104 28.00 -38.97 8.73
N ALA A 105 28.08 -37.83 8.01
CA ALA A 105 29.18 -37.54 7.10
C ALA A 105 30.53 -37.37 7.81
N PHE A 106 30.55 -36.72 8.98
CA PHE A 106 31.75 -36.63 9.82
C PHE A 106 32.18 -37.97 10.43
N GLY A 107 31.27 -38.95 10.49
CA GLY A 107 31.58 -40.33 10.88
C GLY A 107 32.44 -41.07 9.85
N HIS A 108 32.48 -40.61 8.60
CA HIS A 108 33.40 -41.11 7.58
C HIS A 108 34.71 -40.31 7.65
N LYS A 109 35.79 -40.95 8.11
CA LYS A 109 37.11 -40.32 8.37
C LYS A 109 37.87 -39.88 7.11
N ASP A 110 37.22 -39.92 5.95
CA ASP A 110 37.79 -39.53 4.67
C ASP A 110 37.61 -38.02 4.42
N SER A 111 38.50 -37.43 3.62
CA SER A 111 38.45 -36.00 3.27
C SER A 111 37.11 -35.59 2.65
N THR A 112 36.46 -36.48 1.90
CA THR A 112 35.13 -36.28 1.32
C THR A 112 34.03 -36.20 2.39
N GLY A 113 34.14 -36.98 3.48
CA GLY A 113 33.18 -36.96 4.59
C GLY A 113 33.23 -35.65 5.37
N VAL A 114 34.43 -35.12 5.60
CA VAL A 114 34.63 -33.82 6.26
C VAL A 114 34.07 -32.66 5.43
N ILE A 115 34.29 -32.65 4.11
CA ILE A 115 33.76 -31.61 3.22
C ILE A 115 32.23 -31.65 3.18
N MET A 116 31.64 -32.83 2.99
CA MET A 116 30.18 -32.99 2.94
C MET A 116 29.52 -32.66 4.27
N GLY A 117 30.12 -33.05 5.40
CA GLY A 117 29.65 -32.69 6.74
C GLY A 117 29.63 -31.17 6.94
N THR A 118 30.68 -30.47 6.51
CA THR A 118 30.77 -29.01 6.60
C THR A 118 29.71 -28.32 5.76
N ILE A 119 29.46 -28.81 4.53
CA ILE A 119 28.40 -28.29 3.65
C ILE A 119 27.02 -28.47 4.32
N CYS A 120 26.74 -29.64 4.88
CA CYS A 120 25.49 -29.90 5.59
C CYS A 120 25.29 -28.97 6.80
N VAL A 121 26.35 -28.68 7.57
CA VAL A 121 26.28 -27.70 8.68
C VAL A 121 25.96 -26.30 8.17
N ILE A 122 26.57 -25.87 7.05
CA ILE A 122 26.28 -24.57 6.44
C ILE A 122 24.80 -24.48 6.05
N PHE A 123 24.24 -25.52 5.42
CA PHE A 123 22.81 -25.55 5.10
C PHE A 123 21.92 -25.51 6.35
N ALA A 124 22.26 -26.25 7.41
CA ALA A 124 21.54 -26.18 8.68
C ALA A 124 21.54 -24.76 9.26
N LEU A 125 22.68 -24.06 9.21
CA LEU A 125 22.81 -22.68 9.67
C LEU A 125 22.00 -21.70 8.80
N ILE A 126 21.95 -21.90 7.48
CA ILE A 126 21.13 -21.07 6.58
C ILE A 126 19.64 -21.24 6.92
N PHE A 127 19.16 -22.47 7.06
CA PHE A 127 17.77 -22.72 7.44
C PHE A 127 17.44 -22.17 8.83
N PHE A 128 18.38 -22.22 9.77
CA PHE A 128 18.25 -21.62 11.09
C PHE A 128 18.18 -20.09 11.01
N ALA A 129 19.07 -19.45 10.25
CA ALA A 129 19.06 -18.00 10.04
C ALA A 129 17.76 -17.54 9.39
N ILE A 130 17.27 -18.26 8.36
CA ILE A 130 15.95 -18.01 7.78
C ILE A 130 14.88 -18.12 8.89
N TRP A 131 14.86 -19.20 9.66
CA TRP A 131 13.85 -19.38 10.70
C TRP A 131 13.83 -18.24 11.73
N VAL A 132 15.00 -17.80 12.22
CA VAL A 132 15.13 -16.72 13.21
C VAL A 132 14.77 -15.36 12.63
N THR A 133 15.28 -15.02 11.43
CA THR A 133 15.06 -13.70 10.81
C THR A 133 13.57 -13.46 10.54
N TRP A 134 12.86 -14.50 10.09
CA TRP A 134 11.42 -14.41 9.84
C TRP A 134 10.61 -14.38 11.15
N ALA A 135 11.04 -15.07 12.21
CA ALA A 135 10.42 -14.94 13.53
C ALA A 135 10.53 -13.51 14.12
N LEU A 136 11.54 -12.74 13.71
CA LEU A 136 11.68 -11.32 14.08
C LEU A 136 10.77 -10.41 13.23
N ILE A 137 10.63 -10.69 11.93
CA ILE A 137 9.80 -9.91 11.00
C ILE A 137 8.30 -10.16 11.23
N ASP A 138 7.89 -11.37 11.61
CA ASP A 138 6.49 -11.73 11.87
C ASP A 138 5.95 -11.22 13.21
N ARG A 139 6.76 -10.53 14.04
CA ARG A 139 6.23 -9.89 15.26
C ARG A 139 5.20 -8.83 14.85
N PRO A 140 3.94 -8.93 15.33
CA PRO A 140 2.98 -7.86 15.09
C PRO A 140 3.53 -6.59 15.72
N VAL A 141 3.72 -5.55 14.92
CA VAL A 141 3.92 -4.19 15.44
C VAL A 141 2.62 -3.85 16.18
N GLU A 142 2.61 -4.00 17.50
CA GLU A 142 1.54 -3.48 18.35
C GLU A 142 1.53 -1.95 18.18
N ILE A 143 0.77 -1.47 17.20
CA ILE A 143 0.40 -0.07 17.13
C ILE A 143 -0.51 0.15 18.34
N LYS A 144 0.09 0.56 19.46
CA LYS A 144 -0.64 1.15 20.59
C LYS A 144 -1.45 2.31 20.02
N GLN A 145 -2.72 2.07 19.71
CA GLN A 145 -3.69 3.13 19.54
C GLN A 145 -3.88 3.76 20.91
N SER A 146 -3.13 4.82 21.20
CA SER A 146 -3.45 5.74 22.28
C SER A 146 -4.80 6.37 21.96
N ARG A 147 -5.80 6.04 22.78
CA ARG A 147 -7.04 6.83 22.90
C ARG A 147 -6.73 8.20 23.47
#